data_AF-A0A2X7JNS4-F1
#
_entry.id   AF-A0A2X7JNS4-F1
#
_cell.length_a   1.000
_cell.length_b   1.000
_cell.length_c   1.000
_cell.angle_alpha   90.00
_cell.angle_beta   90.00
_cell.angle_gamma   90.00
#
_symmetry.space_group_name_H-M   'P 1'
#
loop_
_entity.id
_entity.type
_entity.pdbx_description
1 polymer ?
#
loop_
_entity_poly.entity_id
_entity_poly.type
_entity_poly.pdbx_seq_one_letter_code
_entity_poly.pdbx_strand_id
1 'polypeptide(L)'
;MSRTLDLILLCRLVQDTVHLLMRITLQWDINEMSYFYSASTNGFYLTEFHGTNIPDDAVEISESEWETLINSQSVTKMITCGEDGRPVIVDRPSPTPEQIALINDEKKSALIAEATNVIAPLQDAVDLGMATNDETKLLLAWKKYRVLLMRINTSTALDIEWPTPPAVQAR
;
A
#
# COMPACT_ATOMS: atom_id res chain seq x y z
N MET A 1 -28.68 -36.86 -56.92
CA MET A 1 -29.30 -36.22 -55.74
C MET A 1 -28.48 -36.32 -54.45
N SER A 2 -27.36 -37.06 -54.36
CA SER A 2 -26.64 -37.25 -53.08
C SER A 2 -25.72 -36.10 -52.66
N ARG A 3 -24.98 -35.49 -53.61
CA ARG A 3 -23.91 -34.53 -53.26
C ARG A 3 -24.42 -33.19 -52.71
N THR A 4 -25.61 -32.76 -53.10
CA THR A 4 -26.21 -31.50 -52.66
C THR A 4 -26.76 -31.57 -51.23
N LEU A 5 -27.24 -32.74 -50.79
CA LEU A 5 -27.69 -32.95 -49.40
C LEU A 5 -26.50 -33.00 -48.42
N ASP A 6 -25.38 -33.61 -48.82
CA ASP A 6 -24.17 -33.67 -48.00
C ASP A 6 -23.56 -32.28 -47.74
N LEU A 7 -23.54 -31.41 -48.76
CA LEU A 7 -23.05 -30.03 -48.63
C LEU A 7 -23.95 -29.17 -47.72
N ILE A 8 -25.27 -29.37 -47.74
CA ILE A 8 -26.21 -28.66 -46.85
C ILE A 8 -26.05 -29.14 -45.40
N LEU A 9 -25.85 -30.44 -45.20
CA LEU A 9 -25.62 -31.02 -43.86
C LEU A 9 -24.29 -30.55 -43.27
N LEU A 10 -23.23 -30.48 -44.09
CA LEU A 10 -21.94 -29.93 -43.68
C LEU A 10 -22.05 -28.45 -43.31
N CYS A 11 -22.80 -27.66 -44.09
CA CYS A 11 -22.99 -26.24 -43.84
C CYS A 11 -23.74 -25.97 -42.53
N ARG A 12 -24.76 -26.79 -42.21
CA ARG A 12 -25.46 -26.73 -40.91
C ARG A 12 -24.54 -27.11 -39.75
N LEU A 13 -23.74 -28.17 -39.89
CA LEU A 13 -22.80 -28.58 -38.84
C LEU A 13 -21.75 -27.49 -38.54
N VAL A 14 -21.30 -26.77 -39.57
CA VAL A 14 -20.40 -25.62 -39.45
C VAL A 14 -21.12 -24.44 -38.81
N GLN A 15 -22.36 -24.11 -39.22
CA GLN A 15 -23.14 -23.04 -38.57
C GLN A 15 -23.43 -23.34 -37.10
N ASP A 16 -23.76 -24.58 -36.75
CA ASP A 16 -24.05 -24.99 -35.38
C ASP A 16 -22.79 -24.96 -34.49
N THR A 17 -21.63 -25.33 -35.03
CA THR A 17 -20.35 -25.22 -34.32
C THR A 17 -19.89 -23.77 -34.18
N VAL A 18 -20.13 -22.89 -35.16
CA VAL A 18 -19.86 -21.45 -35.05
C VAL A 18 -20.82 -20.81 -34.04
N HIS A 19 -22.09 -21.20 -34.00
CA HIS A 19 -23.05 -20.73 -32.99
C HIS A 19 -22.74 -21.26 -31.59
N LEU A 20 -22.28 -22.51 -31.46
CA LEU A 20 -21.84 -23.09 -30.19
C LEU A 20 -20.54 -22.45 -29.72
N LEU A 21 -19.58 -22.17 -30.61
CA LEU A 21 -18.35 -21.45 -30.28
C LEU A 21 -18.63 -19.99 -29.93
N MET A 22 -19.56 -19.33 -30.61
CA MET A 22 -20.02 -17.96 -30.29
C MET A 22 -20.79 -17.93 -28.97
N ARG A 23 -21.60 -18.96 -28.66
CA ARG A 23 -22.19 -19.16 -27.33
C ARG A 23 -21.15 -19.46 -26.28
N ILE A 24 -20.13 -20.29 -26.56
CA ILE A 24 -19.06 -20.60 -25.61
C ILE A 24 -18.18 -19.38 -25.39
N THR A 25 -17.88 -18.56 -26.41
CA THR A 25 -17.14 -17.29 -26.26
C THR A 25 -17.97 -16.18 -25.61
N LEU A 26 -19.30 -16.19 -25.75
CA LEU A 26 -20.23 -15.33 -24.98
C LEU A 26 -20.60 -15.90 -23.60
N GLN A 27 -20.29 -17.18 -23.33
CA GLN A 27 -20.41 -17.85 -22.02
C GLN A 27 -19.13 -17.69 -21.19
N TRP A 28 -18.08 -17.08 -21.75
CA TRP A 28 -17.21 -16.21 -20.94
C TRP A 28 -18.03 -14.96 -20.67
N ASP A 29 -19.04 -15.19 -19.83
CA ASP A 29 -19.69 -14.16 -19.05
C ASP A 29 -18.52 -13.40 -18.43
N ILE A 30 -18.32 -12.19 -18.94
CA ILE A 30 -17.56 -11.17 -18.25
C ILE A 30 -18.21 -11.19 -16.88
N ASN A 31 -17.56 -11.74 -15.85
CA ASN A 31 -18.01 -11.54 -14.48
C ASN A 31 -18.30 -10.05 -14.41
N GLU A 32 -19.58 -9.68 -14.28
CA GLU A 32 -19.98 -8.28 -14.29
C GLU A 32 -19.34 -7.69 -13.04
N MET A 33 -18.16 -7.09 -13.25
CA MET A 33 -17.30 -6.54 -12.22
C MET A 33 -18.04 -5.36 -11.65
N SER A 34 -18.86 -5.67 -10.65
CA SER A 34 -19.76 -4.74 -10.02
C SER A 34 -19.00 -4.16 -8.84
N TYR A 35 -18.80 -2.86 -8.89
CA TYR A 35 -18.08 -2.11 -7.88
C TYR A 35 -19.11 -1.55 -6.90
N PHE A 36 -18.86 -1.77 -5.62
CA PHE A 36 -19.71 -1.29 -4.55
C PHE A 36 -18.88 -0.48 -3.55
N TYR A 37 -19.52 0.47 -2.91
CA TYR A 37 -18.96 1.24 -1.82
C TYR A 37 -19.89 1.15 -0.61
N SER A 38 -19.38 0.71 0.53
CA SER A 38 -20.14 0.66 1.78
C SER A 38 -19.76 1.83 2.68
N ALA A 39 -20.79 2.58 3.10
CA ALA A 39 -20.65 3.70 4.01
C ALA A 39 -20.17 3.26 5.40
N SER A 40 -20.68 2.13 5.90
CA SER A 40 -20.41 1.60 7.23
C SER A 40 -18.97 1.15 7.42
N THR A 41 -18.34 0.61 6.37
CA THR A 41 -16.94 0.17 6.41
C THR A 41 -15.98 1.16 5.77
N ASN A 42 -16.50 2.24 5.17
CA ASN A 42 -15.76 3.19 4.34
C ASN A 42 -14.86 2.47 3.32
N GLY A 43 -15.38 1.41 2.70
CA GLY A 43 -14.62 0.44 1.93
C GLY A 43 -15.24 0.13 0.57
N PHE A 44 -14.39 -0.25 -0.39
CA PHE A 44 -14.82 -0.74 -1.70
C PHE A 44 -14.95 -2.27 -1.71
N TYR A 45 -15.99 -2.76 -2.36
CA TYR A 45 -16.31 -4.16 -2.52
C TYR A 45 -16.51 -4.48 -3.99
N LEU A 46 -15.97 -5.61 -4.41
CA LEU A 46 -16.11 -6.11 -5.78
C LEU A 46 -16.69 -7.51 -5.71
N THR A 47 -17.68 -7.80 -6.55
CA THR A 47 -18.36 -9.11 -6.61
C THR A 47 -17.39 -10.26 -6.83
N GLU A 48 -16.36 -10.08 -7.65
CA GLU A 48 -15.35 -11.12 -7.90
C GLU A 48 -14.55 -11.50 -6.64
N PHE A 49 -14.16 -10.51 -5.84
CA PHE A 49 -13.32 -10.75 -4.65
C PHE A 49 -14.13 -11.05 -3.38
N HIS A 50 -15.33 -10.48 -3.27
CA HIS A 50 -16.14 -10.53 -2.05
C HIS A 50 -17.35 -11.44 -2.16
N GLY A 51 -17.79 -11.80 -3.38
CA GLY A 51 -18.96 -12.64 -3.60
C GLY A 51 -20.20 -12.08 -2.89
N THR A 52 -20.75 -12.86 -1.96
CA THR A 52 -21.90 -12.46 -1.13
C THR A 52 -21.53 -11.68 0.13
N ASN A 53 -20.23 -11.48 0.42
CA ASN A 53 -19.75 -10.74 1.59
C ASN A 53 -19.69 -9.24 1.32
N ILE A 54 -20.79 -8.70 0.78
CA ILE A 54 -20.96 -7.27 0.52
C ILE A 54 -21.95 -6.74 1.56
N PRO A 55 -21.61 -5.66 2.29
CA PRO A 55 -22.52 -5.06 3.25
C PRO A 55 -23.86 -4.64 2.64
N ASP A 56 -24.95 -4.73 3.40
CA ASP A 56 -26.30 -4.35 2.94
C ASP A 56 -26.43 -2.86 2.60
N ASP A 57 -25.56 -2.02 3.18
CA ASP A 57 -25.49 -0.58 2.94
C ASP A 57 -24.58 -0.22 1.75
N ALA A 58 -24.07 -1.22 1.02
CA ALA A 58 -23.18 -0.98 -0.11
C ALA A 58 -23.96 -0.44 -1.31
N VAL A 59 -23.50 0.70 -1.82
CA VAL A 59 -24.05 1.37 -3.00
C VAL A 59 -23.20 1.00 -4.21
N GLU A 60 -23.87 0.58 -5.28
CA GLU A 60 -23.20 0.31 -6.56
C GLU A 60 -22.66 1.62 -7.17
N ILE A 61 -21.41 1.57 -7.62
CA ILE A 61 -20.70 2.65 -8.29
C ILE A 61 -20.18 2.16 -9.64
N SER A 62 -20.01 3.08 -10.58
CA SER A 62 -19.46 2.73 -11.89
C SER A 62 -17.96 2.42 -11.80
N GLU A 63 -17.44 1.61 -12.73
CA GLU A 63 -16.01 1.33 -12.85
C GLU A 63 -15.19 2.62 -13.00
N SER A 64 -15.63 3.55 -13.83
CA SER A 64 -14.92 4.83 -14.05
C SER A 64 -14.93 5.73 -12.82
N GLU A 65 -16.00 5.70 -12.02
CA GLU A 65 -16.08 6.36 -10.71
C GLU A 65 -15.09 5.71 -9.74
N TRP A 66 -15.08 4.38 -9.65
CA TRP A 66 -14.12 3.63 -8.84
C TRP A 66 -12.67 3.94 -9.24
N GLU A 67 -12.34 3.91 -10.53
CA GLU A 67 -11.01 4.27 -11.04
C GLU A 67 -10.63 5.69 -10.65
N THR A 68 -11.55 6.65 -10.82
CA THR A 68 -11.31 8.04 -10.44
C THR A 68 -11.00 8.15 -8.95
N LEU A 69 -11.76 7.46 -8.11
CA LEU A 69 -11.58 7.44 -6.66
C LEU A 69 -10.23 6.84 -6.29
N ILE A 70 -9.91 5.63 -6.75
CA ILE A 70 -8.65 4.95 -6.47
C ILE A 70 -7.45 5.77 -6.95
N ASN A 71 -7.51 6.33 -8.16
CA ASN A 71 -6.42 7.14 -8.72
C ASN A 71 -6.32 8.54 -8.07
N SER A 72 -7.37 9.01 -7.41
CA SER A 72 -7.35 10.29 -6.67
C SER A 72 -6.80 10.17 -5.25
N GLN A 73 -6.67 8.95 -4.72
CA GLN A 73 -6.04 8.74 -3.42
C GLN A 73 -4.58 9.18 -3.45
N SER A 74 -4.20 10.00 -2.47
CA SER A 74 -2.84 10.48 -2.34
C SER A 74 -2.51 10.74 -0.88
N VAL A 75 -1.29 11.21 -0.60
CA VAL A 75 -0.92 11.61 0.77
C VAL A 75 -1.83 12.73 1.28
N THR A 76 -2.34 13.60 0.40
CA THR A 76 -3.15 14.77 0.77
C THR A 76 -4.65 14.57 0.58
N LYS A 77 -5.07 13.54 -0.16
CA LYS A 77 -6.49 13.28 -0.43
C LYS A 77 -6.89 11.88 0.01
N MET A 78 -8.03 11.77 0.65
CA MET A 78 -8.61 10.50 1.06
C MET A 78 -10.07 10.40 0.63
N ILE A 79 -10.52 9.17 0.46
CA ILE A 79 -11.93 8.88 0.19
C ILE A 79 -12.61 8.67 1.54
N THR A 80 -13.74 9.35 1.74
CA THR A 80 -14.60 9.19 2.90
C THR A 80 -16.05 9.01 2.45
N CYS A 81 -16.90 8.59 3.37
CA CYS A 81 -18.33 8.59 3.14
C CYS A 81 -18.88 10.02 3.12
N GLY A 82 -19.59 10.37 2.06
CA GLY A 82 -20.39 11.59 1.98
C GLY A 82 -21.71 11.45 2.74
N GLU A 83 -22.45 12.56 2.88
CA GLU A 83 -23.75 12.57 3.55
C GLU A 83 -24.82 11.72 2.83
N ASP A 84 -24.62 11.47 1.54
CA ASP A 84 -25.49 10.67 0.67
C ASP A 84 -25.13 9.17 0.65
N GLY A 85 -24.16 8.75 1.47
CA GLY A 85 -23.68 7.36 1.50
C GLY A 85 -22.76 7.00 0.32
N ARG A 86 -22.37 7.97 -0.51
CA ARG A 86 -21.45 7.77 -1.64
C ARG A 86 -20.02 8.16 -1.28
N PRO A 87 -19.02 7.60 -2.00
CA PRO A 87 -17.63 7.95 -1.77
C PRO A 87 -17.36 9.39 -2.24
N VAL A 88 -16.81 10.22 -1.35
CA VAL A 88 -16.37 11.58 -1.66
C VAL A 88 -14.88 11.72 -1.39
N ILE A 89 -14.19 12.44 -2.27
CA ILE A 89 -12.77 12.76 -2.12
C ILE A 89 -12.67 14.03 -1.27
N VAL A 90 -12.03 13.93 -0.12
CA VAL A 90 -11.77 15.05 0.79
C VAL A 90 -10.28 15.23 1.01
N ASP A 91 -9.89 16.44 1.40
CA ASP A 91 -8.53 16.67 1.88
C ASP A 91 -8.31 15.92 3.19
N ARG A 92 -7.20 15.19 3.27
CA ARG A 92 -6.78 14.52 4.49
C ARG A 92 -6.53 15.60 5.55
N PRO A 93 -7.15 15.49 6.74
CA PRO A 93 -6.86 16.43 7.80
C PRO A 93 -5.37 16.36 8.15
N SER A 94 -4.74 17.52 8.34
CA SER A 94 -3.37 17.56 8.81
C SER A 94 -3.27 16.85 10.18
N PRO A 95 -2.20 16.09 10.45
CA PRO A 95 -2.01 15.44 11.74
C PRO A 95 -2.07 16.44 12.90
N THR A 96 -2.65 16.03 14.03
CA THR A 96 -2.66 16.87 15.23
C THR A 96 -1.24 17.01 15.80
N PRO A 97 -0.94 18.07 16.59
CA PRO A 97 0.34 18.21 17.27
C PRO A 97 0.74 16.97 18.09
N GLU A 98 -0.23 16.31 18.73
CA GLU A 98 -0.02 15.08 19.49
C GLU A 98 0.38 13.90 18.57
N GLN A 99 -0.28 13.74 17.43
CA GLN A 99 0.08 12.73 16.42
C GLN A 99 1.46 12.99 15.84
N ILE A 100 1.81 14.25 15.59
CA ILE A 100 3.15 14.66 15.11
C ILE A 100 4.21 14.28 16.14
N ALA A 101 3.98 14.61 17.42
CA ALA A 101 4.89 14.27 18.49
C ALA A 101 5.11 12.75 18.61
N LEU A 102 4.03 11.96 18.55
CA LEU A 102 4.10 10.51 18.60
C LEU A 102 4.93 9.93 17.44
N ILE A 103 4.62 10.32 16.20
CA ILE A 103 5.34 9.84 15.00
C ILE A 103 6.83 10.18 15.09
N ASN A 104 7.15 11.39 15.53
CA ASN A 104 8.53 11.84 15.69
C ASN A 104 9.26 11.09 16.82
N ASP A 105 8.59 10.82 17.94
CA ASP A 105 9.16 10.09 19.06
C ASP A 105 9.41 8.62 18.71
N GLU A 106 8.50 7.99 17.95
CA GLU A 106 8.70 6.64 17.42
C GLU A 106 9.91 6.58 16.49
N LYS A 107 10.02 7.53 15.55
CA LYS A 107 11.18 7.63 14.65
C LYS A 107 12.48 7.87 15.42
N LYS A 108 12.48 8.79 16.39
CA LYS A 108 13.63 9.05 17.26
C LYS A 108 14.05 7.79 18.01
N SER A 109 13.09 7.06 18.56
CA SER A 109 13.34 5.82 19.31
C SER A 109 13.94 4.73 18.41
N ALA A 110 13.43 4.57 17.19
CA ALA A 110 13.97 3.63 16.21
C ALA A 110 15.43 3.95 15.83
N LEU A 111 15.74 5.23 15.55
CA LEU A 111 17.11 5.66 15.22
C LEU A 111 18.08 5.50 16.40
N ILE A 112 17.62 5.77 17.63
CA ILE A 112 18.41 5.53 18.85
C ILE A 112 18.67 4.04 19.06
N ALA A 113 17.68 3.18 18.79
CA ALA A 113 17.81 1.74 18.88
C ALA A 113 18.83 1.20 17.85
N GLU A 114 18.75 1.66 16.60
CA GLU A 114 19.73 1.35 15.56
C GLU A 114 21.15 1.74 15.99
N ALA A 115 21.33 2.99 16.42
CA ALA A 115 22.63 3.46 16.90
C ALA A 115 23.14 2.63 18.09
N THR A 116 22.26 2.21 18.99
CA THR A 116 22.62 1.38 20.14
C THR A 116 23.06 -0.02 19.71
N ASN A 117 22.39 -0.62 18.72
CA ASN A 117 22.74 -1.92 18.16
C ASN A 117 24.12 -1.90 17.47
N VAL A 118 24.48 -0.79 16.82
CA VAL A 118 25.82 -0.63 16.21
C VAL A 118 26.90 -0.31 17.26
N ILE A 119 26.57 0.50 18.26
CA ILE A 119 27.51 0.89 19.33
C ILE A 119 27.91 -0.33 20.19
N ALA A 120 26.99 -1.25 20.48
CA ALA A 120 27.24 -2.38 21.38
C ALA A 120 28.50 -3.20 20.99
N PRO A 121 28.60 -3.81 19.79
CA PRO A 121 29.78 -4.59 19.42
C PRO A 121 31.06 -3.75 19.28
N LEU A 122 30.94 -2.49 18.86
CA LEU A 122 32.10 -1.57 18.79
C LEU A 122 32.62 -1.23 20.18
N GLN A 123 31.73 -1.09 21.16
CA GLN A 123 32.07 -0.86 22.55
C GLN A 123 32.73 -2.11 23.14
N ASP A 124 32.19 -3.30 22.89
CA ASP A 124 32.79 -4.57 23.32
C ASP A 124 34.24 -4.72 22.78
N ALA A 125 34.47 -4.40 21.51
CA ALA A 125 35.80 -4.44 20.92
C ALA A 125 36.78 -3.47 21.60
N VAL A 126 36.33 -2.26 21.96
CA VAL A 126 37.15 -1.29 22.69
C VAL A 126 37.43 -1.77 24.12
N ASP A 127 36.41 -2.28 24.81
CA ASP A 127 36.53 -2.73 26.20
C ASP A 127 37.42 -3.96 26.33
N LEU A 128 37.43 -4.85 25.33
CA LEU A 128 38.32 -6.00 25.23
C LEU A 128 39.73 -5.65 24.70
N GLY A 129 39.98 -4.39 24.32
CA GLY A 129 41.25 -3.96 23.73
C GLY A 129 41.52 -4.56 22.33
N MET A 130 40.47 -5.00 21.64
CA MET A 130 40.50 -5.62 20.31
C MET A 130 40.14 -4.65 19.18
N ALA A 131 39.69 -3.43 19.51
CA ALA A 131 39.27 -2.45 18.52
C ALA A 131 40.42 -1.94 17.66
N THR A 132 40.16 -1.86 16.37
CA THR A 132 41.00 -1.13 15.42
C THR A 132 40.85 0.39 15.60
N ASN A 133 41.80 1.15 15.04
CA ASN A 133 41.72 2.61 15.02
C ASN A 133 40.45 3.11 14.30
N ASP A 134 40.01 2.41 13.25
CA ASP A 134 38.84 2.80 12.48
C ASP A 134 37.53 2.46 13.23
N GLU A 135 37.47 1.33 13.94
CA GLU A 135 36.36 1.04 14.85
C GLU A 135 36.25 2.05 15.99
N THR A 136 37.38 2.50 16.53
CA THR A 136 37.40 3.53 17.59
C THR A 136 36.84 4.86 17.06
N LYS A 137 37.20 5.25 15.83
CA LYS A 137 36.63 6.45 15.17
C LYS A 137 35.14 6.26 14.89
N LEU A 138 34.74 5.09 14.41
CA LEU A 138 33.35 4.75 14.09
C LEU A 138 32.49 4.77 15.36
N LEU A 139 32.96 4.19 16.47
CA LEU A 139 32.30 4.24 17.78
C LEU A 139 32.07 5.68 18.23
N LEU A 140 33.07 6.56 18.08
CA LEU A 140 32.94 7.97 18.42
C LEU A 140 31.89 8.67 17.55
N ALA A 141 31.87 8.37 16.24
CA ALA A 141 30.88 8.93 15.31
C ALA A 141 29.45 8.50 15.69
N TRP A 142 29.23 7.22 15.98
CA TRP A 142 27.93 6.70 16.41
C TRP A 142 27.48 7.25 17.76
N LYS A 143 28.38 7.39 18.73
CA LYS A 143 28.07 8.04 20.02
C LYS A 143 27.65 9.50 19.83
N LYS A 144 28.34 10.27 18.97
CA LYS A 144 27.95 11.64 18.61
C LYS A 144 26.57 11.66 17.96
N TYR A 145 26.34 10.78 16.99
CA TYR A 145 25.05 10.63 16.31
C TYR A 145 23.90 10.37 17.30
N ARG A 146 24.06 9.40 18.21
CA ARG A 146 23.06 9.09 19.24
C ARG A 146 22.77 10.29 20.16
N VAL A 147 23.78 11.05 20.55
CA VAL A 147 23.59 12.27 21.36
C VAL A 147 22.86 13.36 20.58
N LEU A 148 23.15 13.54 19.29
CA LEU A 148 22.42 14.48 18.44
C LEU A 148 20.94 14.10 18.36
N LEU A 149 20.63 12.82 18.12
CA LEU A 149 19.25 12.32 18.14
C LEU A 149 18.54 12.62 19.45
N MET A 150 19.17 12.36 20.60
CA MET A 150 18.56 12.62 21.92
C MET A 150 18.16 14.08 22.13
N ARG A 151 18.89 15.03 21.52
CA ARG A 151 18.64 16.47 21.64
C ARG A 151 17.57 17.00 20.71
N ILE A 152 17.09 16.21 19.74
CA ILE A 152 16.00 16.60 18.84
C ILE A 152 14.72 16.79 19.65
N ASN A 153 14.10 17.95 19.46
CA ASN A 153 12.77 18.25 19.97
C ASN A 153 11.72 17.75 18.97
N THR A 154 10.85 16.87 19.43
CA THR A 154 9.84 16.15 18.63
C THR A 154 8.44 16.74 18.74
N SER A 155 8.22 17.73 19.62
CA SER A 155 6.89 18.09 20.12
C SER A 155 5.90 18.64 19.09
N THR A 156 6.34 19.27 18.01
CA THR A 156 5.42 19.93 17.06
C THR A 156 5.93 20.08 15.62
N ALA A 157 7.12 19.59 15.29
CA ALA A 157 7.72 19.82 13.97
C ALA A 157 7.31 18.73 12.97
N LEU A 158 6.64 19.10 11.87
CA LEU A 158 6.32 18.19 10.76
C LEU A 158 7.55 17.81 9.93
N ASP A 159 8.52 18.73 9.85
CA ASP A 159 9.75 18.55 9.08
C ASP A 159 10.96 18.70 10.00
N ILE A 160 11.34 17.59 10.64
CA ILE A 160 12.53 17.51 11.48
C ILE A 160 13.71 17.10 10.59
N GLU A 161 14.77 17.91 10.59
CA GLU A 161 16.05 17.52 10.04
C GLU A 161 16.71 16.47 10.95
N TRP A 162 16.64 15.21 10.52
CA TRP A 162 17.30 14.11 11.22
C TRP A 162 18.79 14.10 10.86
N PRO A 163 19.70 13.92 11.84
CA PRO A 163 21.10 13.76 11.55
C PRO A 163 21.32 12.53 10.65
N THR A 164 22.36 12.59 9.83
CA THR A 164 22.74 11.46 8.95
C THR A 164 23.48 10.40 9.76
N PRO A 165 23.13 9.11 9.64
CA PRO A 165 23.87 8.04 10.30
C PRO A 165 25.31 7.95 9.75
N PRO A 166 26.30 7.62 10.60
CA PRO A 166 27.65 7.33 10.13
C PRO A 166 27.66 6.12 9.18
N ALA A 167 28.46 6.18 8.12
CA ALA A 167 28.61 5.03 7.22
C ALA A 167 29.25 3.85 7.98
N VAL A 168 28.56 2.71 7.97
CA VAL A 168 29.17 1.44 8.39
C VAL A 168 30.16 1.07 7.29
N GLN A 169 31.45 1.07 7.59
CA GLN A 169 32.42 0.49 6.68
C GLN A 169 32.13 -1.03 6.64
N ALA A 170 31.59 -1.49 5.52
CA ALA A 170 31.51 -2.92 5.24
C ALA A 170 32.94 -3.47 5.29
N ARG A 171 33.15 -4.45 6.18
CA ARG A 171 34.42 -5.18 6.30
C ARG A 171 34.62 -6.11 5.10
#